data_AF-A0A6J5DBZ9-F1
#
_entry.id   AF-A0A6J5DBZ9-F1
#
_cell.length_a   1.000
_cell.length_b   1.000
_cell.length_c   1.000
_cell.angle_alpha   90.00
_cell.angle_beta   90.00
_cell.angle_gamma   90.00
#
_symmetry.space_group_name_H-M   'P 1'
#
loop_
_entity.id
_entity.type
_entity.pdbx_description
1 polymer ?
#
loop_
_entity_poly.entity_id
_entity_poly.type
_entity_poly.pdbx_seq_one_letter_code
_entity_poly.pdbx_strand_id
1 'polypeptide(L)'
;MSALCSVCSIRRLYRFGILIVVSVLSIAACTIQLAPDYDPALSSGIRNVNGDIMSLYASTSMGTSADTFAQRADRYDQIIGTLDALALQSQSRPVPDDALRGKIEQYLKDRNAYPTQLADADANNLAAIEARMASRCAAKLKLTPPKQSAVSMPDAGPADVIPSAMALMQASRTLAYLKSMDCAQGLRADDVLLNKGQVQHFMYEALAYEDFLDRQGQGK
;
A
#
# COMPACT_ATOMS: atom_id res chain seq x y z
N MET A 1 51.46 -32.47 53.57
CA MET A 1 50.97 -31.30 52.80
C MET A 1 50.80 -31.72 51.34
N SER A 2 49.78 -31.20 50.67
CA SER A 2 49.67 -31.09 49.19
C SER A 2 49.10 -32.27 48.40
N ALA A 3 47.77 -32.50 48.44
CA ALA A 3 47.08 -33.32 47.42
C ALA A 3 45.59 -32.98 47.17
N LEU A 4 45.13 -31.75 47.47
CA LEU A 4 43.70 -31.38 47.35
C LEU A 4 43.42 -30.23 46.36
N CYS A 5 44.40 -29.76 45.57
CA CYS A 5 44.28 -28.52 44.81
C CYS A 5 44.18 -28.67 43.27
N SER A 6 43.82 -29.84 42.74
CA SER A 6 43.75 -30.04 41.27
C SER A 6 42.32 -30.10 40.71
N VAL A 7 41.37 -30.65 41.46
CA VAL A 7 39.98 -30.85 41.00
C VAL A 7 39.17 -29.54 40.94
N CYS A 8 39.57 -28.51 41.69
CA CYS A 8 38.86 -27.23 41.74
C CYS A 8 39.08 -26.34 40.49
N SER A 9 40.17 -26.56 39.73
CA SER A 9 40.51 -25.77 38.54
C SER A 9 39.68 -26.16 37.31
N ILE A 10 39.40 -27.46 37.15
CA ILE A 10 38.67 -28.02 36.00
C ILE A 10 37.20 -27.57 35.97
N ARG A 11 36.53 -27.50 37.13
CA ARG A 11 35.15 -26.98 37.23
C ARG A 11 35.05 -25.48 36.92
N ARG A 12 36.11 -24.70 37.18
CA ARG A 12 36.15 -23.27 36.85
C ARG A 12 36.34 -23.06 35.35
N LEU A 13 37.21 -23.84 34.70
CA LEU A 13 37.37 -23.81 33.24
C LEU A 13 36.09 -24.19 32.49
N TYR A 14 35.38 -25.22 32.96
CA TYR A 14 34.13 -25.65 32.30
C TYR A 14 33.01 -24.61 32.41
N ARG A 15 32.90 -23.92 33.56
CA ARG A 15 31.96 -22.81 33.76
C ARG A 15 32.28 -21.59 32.88
N PHE A 16 33.56 -21.24 32.72
CA PHE A 16 33.96 -20.19 31.79
C PHE A 16 33.74 -20.59 30.33
N GLY A 17 34.00 -21.85 29.97
CA GLY A 17 33.71 -22.37 28.63
C GLY A 17 32.23 -22.29 28.27
N ILE A 18 31.34 -22.68 29.19
CA ILE A 18 29.89 -22.58 29.00
C ILE A 18 29.46 -21.11 28.84
N LEU A 19 29.99 -20.18 29.66
CA LEU A 19 29.67 -18.75 29.54
C LEU A 19 30.12 -18.16 28.20
N ILE A 20 31.31 -18.55 27.70
CA ILE A 20 31.79 -18.11 26.39
C ILE A 20 30.93 -18.69 25.26
N VAL A 21 30.56 -19.97 25.32
CA VAL A 21 29.69 -20.59 24.32
C VAL A 21 28.30 -19.94 24.30
N VAL A 22 27.69 -19.70 25.46
CA VAL A 22 26.39 -19.01 25.56
C VAL A 22 26.48 -17.56 25.04
N SER A 23 27.58 -16.86 25.34
CA SER A 23 27.81 -15.50 24.85
C SER A 23 28.00 -15.47 23.33
N VAL A 24 28.72 -16.43 22.73
CA VAL A 24 28.91 -16.51 21.27
C VAL A 24 27.61 -16.89 20.56
N LEU A 25 26.80 -17.77 21.16
CA LEU A 25 25.49 -18.15 20.60
C LEU A 25 24.48 -16.99 20.59
N SER A 26 24.63 -16.03 21.51
CA SER A 26 23.74 -14.87 21.63
C SER A 26 23.97 -13.80 20.56
N ILE A 27 25.15 -13.78 19.91
CA ILE A 27 25.50 -12.76 18.91
C ILE A 27 25.05 -13.18 17.48
N ALA A 28 24.73 -14.45 17.27
CA ALA A 28 24.32 -14.98 15.96
C ALA A 28 22.82 -14.77 15.62
N ALA A 29 22.01 -14.24 16.53
CA ALA A 29 20.56 -14.15 16.37
C ALA A 29 20.06 -12.84 15.72
N CYS A 30 20.92 -11.89 15.37
CA CYS A 30 20.53 -10.71 14.59
C CYS A 30 20.48 -11.05 13.10
N THR A 31 19.52 -11.88 12.67
CA THR A 31 19.20 -12.01 11.24
C THR A 31 18.51 -10.72 10.80
N ILE A 32 19.28 -9.81 10.18
CA ILE A 32 18.71 -8.57 9.63
C ILE A 32 17.72 -8.98 8.53
N GLN A 33 16.44 -8.69 8.77
CA GLN A 33 15.37 -9.00 7.85
C GLN A 33 15.40 -7.97 6.71
N LEU A 34 16.13 -8.29 5.64
CA LEU A 34 16.34 -7.41 4.49
C LEU A 34 15.13 -7.34 3.53
N ALA A 35 14.15 -8.24 3.68
CA ALA A 35 13.01 -8.34 2.79
C ALA A 35 11.69 -8.01 3.52
N PRO A 36 10.77 -7.26 2.90
CA PRO A 36 9.43 -7.08 3.45
C PRO A 36 8.69 -8.41 3.52
N ASP A 37 8.14 -8.75 4.69
CA ASP A 37 7.43 -10.02 4.91
C ASP A 37 5.99 -9.93 4.43
N TYR A 38 5.50 -10.98 3.75
CA TYR A 38 4.10 -11.09 3.34
C TYR A 38 3.14 -10.96 4.53
N ASP A 39 2.10 -10.14 4.38
CA ASP A 39 1.03 -9.97 5.35
C ASP A 39 -0.30 -10.48 4.75
N PRO A 40 -0.85 -11.61 5.24
CA PRO A 40 -2.12 -12.15 4.75
C PRO A 40 -3.32 -11.24 5.09
N ALA A 41 -3.24 -10.46 6.16
CA ALA A 41 -4.29 -9.52 6.54
C ALA A 41 -4.35 -8.36 5.53
N LEU A 42 -3.20 -7.80 5.15
CA LEU A 42 -3.10 -6.77 4.11
C LEU A 42 -3.69 -7.29 2.78
N SER A 43 -3.24 -8.47 2.34
CA SER A 43 -3.71 -9.08 1.09
C SER A 43 -5.20 -9.39 1.08
N SER A 44 -5.75 -9.78 2.23
CA SER A 44 -7.20 -10.00 2.39
C SER A 44 -7.96 -8.67 2.39
N GLY A 45 -7.43 -7.64 3.04
CA GLY A 45 -7.97 -6.28 3.02
C GLY A 45 -8.08 -5.72 1.60
N ILE A 46 -7.03 -5.87 0.79
CA ILE A 46 -7.01 -5.45 -0.62
C ILE A 46 -8.10 -6.17 -1.43
N ARG A 47 -8.28 -7.48 -1.24
CA ARG A 47 -9.34 -8.25 -1.93
C ARG A 47 -10.74 -7.82 -1.50
N ASN A 48 -10.94 -7.58 -0.21
CA ASN A 48 -12.22 -7.15 0.34
C ASN A 48 -12.62 -5.77 -0.20
N VAL A 49 -11.71 -4.79 -0.13
CA VAL A 49 -11.98 -3.44 -0.66
C VAL A 49 -12.16 -3.46 -2.18
N ASN A 50 -11.47 -4.34 -2.92
CA ASN A 50 -11.74 -4.53 -4.35
C ASN A 50 -13.18 -4.99 -4.62
N GLY A 51 -13.71 -5.91 -3.80
CA GLY A 51 -15.12 -6.32 -3.86
C GLY A 51 -16.06 -5.13 -3.62
N ASP A 52 -15.74 -4.28 -2.64
CA ASP A 52 -16.49 -3.08 -2.33
C ASP A 52 -16.51 -2.06 -3.48
N ILE A 53 -15.35 -1.84 -4.11
CA ILE A 53 -15.17 -1.00 -5.29
C ILE A 53 -16.00 -1.53 -6.47
N MET A 54 -15.93 -2.84 -6.74
CA MET A 54 -16.72 -3.43 -7.82
C MET A 54 -18.22 -3.31 -7.58
N SER A 55 -18.66 -3.42 -6.32
CA SER A 55 -20.05 -3.18 -5.94
C SER A 55 -20.47 -1.72 -6.19
N LEU A 56 -19.63 -0.75 -5.83
CA LEU A 56 -19.85 0.67 -6.14
C LEU A 56 -20.01 0.87 -7.65
N TYR A 57 -19.08 0.37 -8.46
CA TYR A 57 -19.16 0.50 -9.93
C TYR A 57 -20.39 -0.18 -10.54
N ALA A 58 -20.81 -1.31 -9.99
CA ALA A 58 -22.04 -1.97 -10.45
C ALA A 58 -23.25 -1.05 -10.22
N SER A 59 -23.35 -0.44 -9.03
CA SER A 59 -24.45 0.47 -8.67
C SER A 59 -24.47 1.77 -9.48
N THR A 60 -23.31 2.23 -9.97
CA THR A 60 -23.17 3.48 -10.75
C THR A 60 -22.97 3.24 -12.24
N SER A 61 -23.04 1.99 -12.71
CA SER A 61 -22.65 1.59 -14.07
C SER A 61 -23.37 2.33 -15.21
N MET A 62 -24.63 2.72 -15.00
CA MET A 62 -25.41 3.48 -15.98
C MET A 62 -25.27 5.01 -15.84
N GLY A 63 -24.34 5.46 -15.00
CA GLY A 63 -24.23 6.86 -14.60
C GLY A 63 -25.14 7.21 -13.43
N THR A 64 -25.03 8.47 -12.99
CA THR A 64 -25.74 8.99 -11.81
C THR A 64 -26.13 10.45 -12.01
N SER A 65 -27.10 10.93 -11.23
CA SER A 65 -27.35 12.36 -11.08
C SER A 65 -26.67 12.90 -9.83
N ALA A 66 -26.16 14.13 -9.92
CA ALA A 66 -25.56 14.87 -8.81
C ALA A 66 -26.49 15.03 -7.60
N ASP A 67 -27.81 14.93 -7.79
CA ASP A 67 -28.80 15.07 -6.71
C ASP A 67 -28.95 13.78 -5.90
N THR A 68 -28.49 12.66 -6.46
CA THR A 68 -28.46 11.36 -5.76
C THR A 68 -27.14 11.10 -5.05
N PHE A 69 -26.17 12.02 -5.13
CA PHE A 69 -24.83 11.86 -4.55
C PHE A 69 -24.85 11.52 -3.06
N ALA A 70 -25.74 12.15 -2.29
CA ALA A 70 -25.86 11.92 -0.85
C ALA A 70 -26.10 10.44 -0.48
N GLN A 71 -26.70 9.65 -1.39
CA GLN A 71 -26.95 8.21 -1.18
C GLN A 71 -25.66 7.37 -1.28
N ARG A 72 -24.59 7.92 -1.85
CA ARG A 72 -23.32 7.22 -2.11
C ARG A 72 -22.11 7.85 -1.42
N ALA A 73 -22.25 9.06 -0.88
CA ALA A 73 -21.15 9.81 -0.27
C ALA A 73 -20.40 8.98 0.79
N ASP A 74 -21.14 8.38 1.73
CA ASP A 74 -20.57 7.54 2.78
C ASP A 74 -19.85 6.31 2.23
N ARG A 75 -20.37 5.72 1.13
CA ARG A 75 -19.76 4.57 0.49
C ARG A 75 -18.42 4.93 -0.16
N TYR A 76 -18.33 6.09 -0.80
CA TYR A 76 -17.06 6.61 -1.30
C TYR A 76 -16.06 6.81 -0.15
N ASP A 77 -16.49 7.48 0.93
CA ASP A 77 -15.61 7.78 2.07
C ASP A 77 -15.08 6.53 2.76
N GLN A 78 -15.92 5.51 2.93
CA GLN A 78 -15.51 4.24 3.48
C GLN A 78 -14.45 3.54 2.60
N ILE A 79 -14.67 3.48 1.28
CA ILE A 79 -13.75 2.81 0.36
C ILE A 79 -12.42 3.56 0.30
N ILE A 80 -12.46 4.88 0.13
CA ILE A 80 -11.25 5.74 0.08
C ILE A 80 -10.46 5.61 1.37
N GLY A 81 -11.10 5.74 2.53
CA GLY A 81 -10.43 5.59 3.82
C GLY A 81 -9.84 4.21 4.04
N THR A 82 -10.49 3.15 3.53
CA THR A 82 -9.95 1.78 3.58
C THR A 82 -8.70 1.64 2.71
N LEU A 83 -8.72 2.18 1.48
CA LEU A 83 -7.55 2.18 0.60
C LEU A 83 -6.39 2.95 1.22
N ASP A 84 -6.63 4.12 1.82
CA ASP A 84 -5.60 4.92 2.48
C ASP A 84 -4.99 4.19 3.68
N ALA A 85 -5.82 3.52 4.48
CA ALA A 85 -5.35 2.71 5.60
C ALA A 85 -4.48 1.53 5.14
N LEU A 86 -4.90 0.82 4.09
CA LEU A 86 -4.13 -0.28 3.51
C LEU A 86 -2.82 0.21 2.88
N ALA A 87 -2.84 1.38 2.22
CA ALA A 87 -1.65 2.00 1.67
C ALA A 87 -0.64 2.37 2.76
N LEU A 88 -1.11 2.95 3.87
CA LEU A 88 -0.29 3.27 5.03
C LEU A 88 0.31 2.00 5.66
N GLN A 89 -0.50 0.94 5.83
CA GLN A 89 -0.03 -0.35 6.31
C GLN A 89 1.05 -0.92 5.39
N SER A 90 0.84 -0.91 4.08
CA SER A 90 1.82 -1.38 3.11
C SER A 90 3.12 -0.57 3.17
N GLN A 91 3.03 0.76 3.17
CA GLN A 91 4.19 1.67 3.18
C GLN A 91 5.00 1.60 4.48
N SER A 92 4.41 1.15 5.58
CA SER A 92 5.10 1.01 6.88
C SER A 92 6.14 -0.13 6.90
N ARG A 93 6.19 -0.97 5.86
CA ARG A 93 7.10 -2.12 5.76
C ARG A 93 8.50 -1.68 5.29
N PRO A 94 9.53 -2.49 5.53
CA PRO A 94 10.88 -2.22 5.00
C PRO A 94 10.87 -2.15 3.46
N VAL A 95 11.61 -1.20 2.89
CA VAL A 95 11.79 -1.10 1.44
C VAL A 95 12.69 -2.26 0.96
N PRO A 96 12.34 -2.96 -0.13
CA PRO A 96 13.17 -4.02 -0.71
C PRO A 96 14.58 -3.52 -1.06
N ASP A 97 15.59 -4.35 -0.82
CA ASP A 97 16.93 -4.14 -1.37
C ASP A 97 16.94 -4.18 -2.91
N ASP A 98 18.04 -3.72 -3.53
CA ASP A 98 18.13 -3.60 -4.99
C ASP A 98 18.00 -4.95 -5.72
N ALA A 99 18.51 -6.03 -5.13
CA ALA A 99 18.46 -7.36 -5.73
C ALA A 99 17.03 -7.93 -5.74
N LEU A 100 16.30 -7.76 -4.65
CA LEU A 100 14.88 -8.11 -4.55
C LEU A 100 14.03 -7.21 -5.43
N ARG A 101 14.34 -5.91 -5.49
CA ARG A 101 13.65 -4.94 -6.35
C ARG A 101 13.71 -5.33 -7.82
N GLY A 102 14.89 -5.73 -8.32
CA GLY A 102 15.02 -6.20 -9.70
C GLY A 102 14.14 -7.43 -10.01
N LYS A 103 13.98 -8.35 -9.05
CA LYS A 103 13.06 -9.50 -9.20
C LYS A 103 11.60 -9.08 -9.18
N ILE A 104 11.23 -8.14 -8.31
CA ILE A 104 9.88 -7.56 -8.25
C ILE A 104 9.56 -6.89 -9.57
N GLU A 105 10.43 -6.01 -10.07
CA GLU A 105 10.22 -5.31 -11.34
C GLU A 105 10.04 -6.28 -12.50
N GLN A 106 10.88 -7.31 -12.60
CA GLN A 106 10.73 -8.34 -13.63
C GLN A 106 9.39 -9.06 -13.49
N TYR A 107 9.03 -9.49 -12.28
CA TYR A 107 7.76 -10.17 -12.02
C TYR A 107 6.54 -9.32 -12.39
N LEU A 108 6.56 -8.03 -12.05
CA LEU A 108 5.50 -7.09 -12.37
C LEU A 108 5.43 -6.83 -13.88
N LYS A 109 6.57 -6.70 -14.57
CA LYS A 109 6.63 -6.56 -16.03
C LYS A 109 6.02 -7.77 -16.75
N ASP A 110 6.40 -8.98 -16.33
CA ASP A 110 5.89 -10.24 -16.91
C ASP A 110 4.36 -10.36 -16.76
N ARG A 111 3.80 -9.71 -15.75
CA ARG A 111 2.37 -9.69 -15.45
C ARG A 111 1.62 -8.46 -15.98
N ASN A 112 2.30 -7.53 -16.66
CA ASN A 112 1.75 -6.25 -17.08
C ASN A 112 1.14 -5.44 -15.90
N ALA A 113 1.84 -5.46 -14.76
CA ALA A 113 1.47 -4.85 -13.48
C ALA A 113 2.50 -3.79 -13.05
N TYR A 114 3.17 -3.16 -14.02
CA TYR A 114 4.25 -2.22 -13.74
C TYR A 114 3.68 -0.84 -13.40
N PRO A 115 4.05 -0.24 -12.25
CA PRO A 115 3.48 1.03 -11.79
C PRO A 115 3.54 2.08 -12.88
N THR A 116 2.37 2.52 -13.33
CA THR A 116 2.30 3.59 -14.32
C THR A 116 2.70 4.91 -13.65
N GLN A 117 3.81 5.50 -14.11
CA GLN A 117 4.20 6.84 -13.67
C GLN A 117 3.46 7.89 -14.51
N LEU A 118 2.70 8.76 -13.85
CA LEU A 118 2.23 9.99 -14.49
C LEU A 118 3.42 10.94 -14.63
N ALA A 119 3.57 11.57 -15.79
CA ALA A 119 4.51 12.67 -15.95
C ALA A 119 4.14 13.84 -15.03
N ASP A 120 5.13 14.57 -14.52
CA ASP A 120 4.92 15.66 -13.55
C ASP A 120 3.95 16.74 -14.05
N ALA A 121 3.99 17.03 -15.36
CA ALA A 121 3.07 17.97 -16.00
C ALA A 121 1.62 17.47 -15.95
N ASP A 122 1.39 16.18 -16.15
CA ASP A 122 0.06 15.57 -16.10
C ASP A 122 -0.45 15.48 -14.66
N ALA A 123 0.44 15.20 -13.70
CA ALA A 123 0.13 15.20 -12.27
C ALA A 123 -0.34 16.57 -11.79
N ASN A 124 0.34 17.65 -12.18
CA ASN A 124 -0.04 19.03 -11.83
C ASN A 124 -1.39 19.43 -12.43
N ASN A 125 -1.63 19.08 -13.70
CA ASN A 125 -2.91 19.34 -14.36
C ASN A 125 -4.05 18.56 -13.69
N LEU A 126 -3.83 17.29 -13.35
CA LEU A 126 -4.82 16.47 -12.67
C LEU A 126 -5.16 17.02 -11.28
N ALA A 127 -4.15 17.42 -10.50
CA ALA A 127 -4.36 18.04 -9.19
C ALA A 127 -5.17 19.34 -9.28
N ALA A 128 -4.93 20.15 -10.33
CA ALA A 128 -5.71 21.36 -10.57
C ALA A 128 -7.18 21.05 -10.93
N ILE A 129 -7.42 20.00 -11.73
CA ILE A 129 -8.78 19.55 -12.07
C ILE A 129 -9.48 19.01 -10.83
N GLU A 130 -8.82 18.18 -10.02
CA GLU A 130 -9.33 17.67 -8.76
C GLU A 130 -9.74 18.81 -7.82
N ALA A 131 -8.89 19.82 -7.64
CA ALA A 131 -9.20 20.98 -6.80
C ALA A 131 -10.42 21.76 -7.31
N ARG A 132 -10.59 21.90 -8.64
CA ARG A 132 -11.77 22.53 -9.24
C ARG A 132 -13.03 21.72 -9.01
N MET A 133 -12.97 20.40 -9.08
CA MET A 133 -14.13 19.53 -8.85
C MET A 133 -14.50 19.46 -7.36
N ALA A 134 -13.50 19.34 -6.48
CA ALA A 134 -13.69 19.36 -5.04
C ALA A 134 -14.28 20.69 -4.55
N SER A 135 -13.85 21.83 -5.09
CA SER A 135 -14.45 23.13 -4.76
C SER A 135 -15.89 23.28 -5.23
N ARG A 136 -16.24 22.75 -6.42
CA ARG A 136 -17.64 22.69 -6.88
C ARG A 136 -18.49 21.81 -5.98
N CYS A 137 -17.99 20.63 -5.59
CA CYS A 137 -18.66 19.75 -4.66
C CYS A 137 -18.89 20.43 -3.30
N ALA A 138 -17.85 21.03 -2.73
CA ALA A 138 -17.93 21.74 -1.46
C ALA A 138 -18.96 22.87 -1.52
N ALA A 139 -18.96 23.67 -2.60
CA ALA A 139 -19.97 24.70 -2.81
C ALA A 139 -21.40 24.12 -2.85
N LYS A 140 -21.60 22.98 -3.53
CA LYS A 140 -22.91 22.30 -3.61
C LYS A 140 -23.37 21.79 -2.24
N LEU A 141 -22.45 21.27 -1.44
CA LEU A 141 -22.70 20.77 -0.08
C LEU A 141 -22.71 21.87 0.99
N LYS A 142 -22.45 23.13 0.60
CA LYS A 142 -22.26 24.26 1.54
C LYS A 142 -21.18 24.00 2.59
N LEU A 143 -20.16 23.23 2.20
CA LEU A 143 -19.00 22.93 3.02
C LEU A 143 -17.86 23.88 2.67
N THR A 144 -16.98 24.12 3.64
CA THR A 144 -15.67 24.72 3.34
C THR A 144 -14.85 23.67 2.59
N PRO A 145 -14.32 23.96 1.39
CA PRO A 145 -13.51 22.99 0.67
C PRO A 145 -12.35 22.55 1.56
N PRO A 146 -12.03 21.25 1.62
CA PRO A 146 -10.84 20.82 2.33
C PRO A 146 -9.66 21.57 1.73
N LYS A 147 -8.90 22.29 2.58
CA LYS A 147 -7.52 22.63 2.22
C LYS A 147 -6.89 21.28 1.92
N GLN A 148 -6.44 21.06 0.68
CA GLN A 148 -5.87 19.79 0.25
C GLN A 148 -5.09 19.18 1.42
N SER A 149 -5.62 18.09 1.98
CA SER A 149 -4.77 17.15 2.70
C SER A 149 -3.95 16.51 1.60
N ALA A 150 -3.01 17.29 1.05
CA ALA A 150 -1.91 16.76 0.31
C ALA A 150 -1.21 15.86 1.32
N VAL A 151 -1.60 14.58 1.32
CA VAL A 151 -0.55 13.58 1.29
C VAL A 151 0.17 13.88 -0.02
N SER A 152 1.06 14.87 0.04
CA SER A 152 2.18 14.95 -0.86
C SER A 152 2.70 13.53 -0.84
N MET A 153 2.74 12.88 -2.01
CA MET A 153 3.65 11.75 -2.12
C MET A 153 4.95 12.27 -1.48
N PRO A 154 5.55 11.56 -0.52
CA PRO A 154 6.90 11.94 -0.15
C PRO A 154 7.67 12.11 -1.46
N ASP A 155 8.56 13.11 -1.54
CA ASP A 155 9.61 13.25 -2.58
C ASP A 155 10.57 12.03 -2.60
N ALA A 156 10.11 10.89 -2.11
CA ALA A 156 10.62 9.56 -2.33
C ALA A 156 10.70 9.36 -3.83
N GLY A 157 11.92 9.22 -4.34
CA GLY A 157 12.12 8.75 -5.69
C GLY A 157 11.38 7.43 -5.90
N PRO A 158 11.18 7.00 -7.16
CA PRO A 158 10.51 5.74 -7.49
C PRO A 158 11.01 4.50 -6.72
N ALA A 159 12.24 4.56 -6.21
CA ALA A 159 12.93 3.51 -5.48
C ALA A 159 12.51 3.34 -4.00
N ASP A 160 11.88 4.36 -3.39
CA ASP A 160 11.63 4.40 -1.93
C ASP A 160 10.17 4.06 -1.54
N VAL A 161 9.30 3.84 -2.53
CA VAL A 161 7.87 3.57 -2.32
C VAL A 161 7.56 2.10 -2.57
N ILE A 162 6.80 1.49 -1.68
CA ILE A 162 6.39 0.09 -1.83
C ILE A 162 5.36 -0.02 -2.97
N PRO A 163 5.54 -0.92 -3.96
CA PRO A 163 4.66 -1.00 -5.12
C PRO A 163 3.17 -1.12 -4.79
N SER A 164 2.79 -1.98 -3.82
CA SER A 164 1.38 -2.09 -3.42
C SER A 164 0.87 -0.83 -2.73
N ALA A 165 1.68 -0.13 -1.93
CA ALA A 165 1.30 1.15 -1.33
C ALA A 165 1.03 2.20 -2.41
N MET A 166 1.91 2.31 -3.41
CA MET A 166 1.75 3.23 -4.54
C MET A 166 0.46 2.97 -5.30
N ALA A 167 0.20 1.71 -5.65
CA ALA A 167 -0.99 1.32 -6.38
C ALA A 167 -2.28 1.60 -5.58
N LEU A 168 -2.28 1.32 -4.27
CA LEU A 168 -3.42 1.62 -3.39
C LEU A 168 -3.69 3.14 -3.26
N MET A 169 -2.63 3.95 -3.17
CA MET A 169 -2.76 5.41 -3.19
C MET A 169 -3.32 5.92 -4.52
N GLN A 170 -2.90 5.35 -5.65
CA GLN A 170 -3.43 5.70 -6.96
C GLN A 170 -4.91 5.33 -7.08
N ALA A 171 -5.30 4.12 -6.63
CA ALA A 171 -6.71 3.72 -6.58
C ALA A 171 -7.55 4.67 -5.71
N SER A 172 -7.05 5.06 -4.54
CA SER A 172 -7.70 6.01 -3.62
C SER A 172 -7.94 7.36 -4.31
N ARG A 173 -6.91 7.94 -4.93
CA ARG A 173 -7.00 9.21 -5.67
C ARG A 173 -7.98 9.13 -6.82
N THR A 174 -7.93 8.07 -7.62
CA THR A 174 -8.85 7.86 -8.74
C THR A 174 -10.31 7.79 -8.28
N LEU A 175 -10.59 7.19 -7.12
CA LEU A 175 -11.94 7.18 -6.53
C LEU A 175 -12.33 8.52 -5.90
N ALA A 176 -11.40 9.23 -5.27
CA ALA A 176 -11.65 10.58 -4.74
C ALA A 176 -11.99 11.58 -5.86
N TYR A 177 -11.33 11.45 -7.01
CA TYR A 177 -11.67 12.20 -8.22
C TYR A 177 -13.08 11.83 -8.71
N LEU A 178 -13.41 10.53 -8.80
CA LEU A 178 -14.76 10.08 -9.18
C LEU A 178 -15.83 10.63 -8.24
N LYS A 179 -15.60 10.56 -6.92
CA LYS A 179 -16.47 11.14 -5.88
C LYS A 179 -16.72 12.62 -6.12
N SER A 180 -15.65 13.38 -6.37
CA SER A 180 -15.72 14.83 -6.61
C SER A 180 -16.54 15.15 -7.85
N MET A 181 -16.40 14.34 -8.90
CA MET A 181 -17.19 14.46 -10.14
C MET A 181 -18.66 14.10 -9.92
N ASP A 182 -18.97 12.98 -9.27
CA ASP A 182 -20.34 12.57 -8.93
C ASP A 182 -21.06 13.67 -8.12
N CYS A 183 -20.37 14.22 -7.12
CA CYS A 183 -20.90 15.30 -6.31
C CYS A 183 -21.17 16.59 -7.11
N ALA A 184 -20.24 16.98 -7.99
CA ALA A 184 -20.32 18.23 -8.74
C ALA A 184 -21.40 18.17 -9.83
N GLN A 185 -21.49 17.08 -10.59
CA GLN A 185 -22.30 17.00 -11.80
C GLN A 185 -22.95 15.63 -12.06
N GLY A 186 -22.74 14.65 -11.20
CA GLY A 186 -23.11 13.26 -11.47
C GLY A 186 -22.08 12.57 -12.36
N LEU A 187 -22.31 11.30 -12.64
CA LEU A 187 -21.41 10.47 -13.43
C LEU A 187 -22.05 10.09 -14.76
N ARG A 188 -21.26 10.14 -15.83
CA ARG A 188 -21.64 9.48 -17.08
C ARG A 188 -21.18 8.02 -17.05
N ALA A 189 -21.88 7.16 -17.78
CA ALA A 189 -21.49 5.75 -17.92
C ALA A 189 -20.03 5.59 -18.42
N ASP A 190 -19.61 6.44 -19.36
CA ASP A 190 -18.24 6.42 -19.90
C ASP A 190 -17.20 6.75 -18.82
N ASP A 191 -17.49 7.74 -17.95
CA ASP A 191 -16.60 8.15 -16.86
C ASP A 191 -16.43 7.00 -15.85
N VAL A 192 -17.53 6.31 -15.54
CA VAL A 192 -17.55 5.15 -14.64
C VAL A 192 -16.74 4.00 -15.23
N LEU A 193 -16.91 3.72 -16.53
CA LEU A 193 -16.20 2.65 -17.22
C LEU A 193 -14.68 2.91 -17.27
N LEU A 194 -14.28 4.13 -17.64
CA LEU A 194 -12.87 4.52 -17.70
C LEU A 194 -12.23 4.44 -16.30
N ASN A 195 -12.90 5.01 -15.29
CA ASN A 195 -12.42 5.00 -13.92
C ASN A 195 -12.29 3.56 -13.37
N LYS A 196 -13.27 2.70 -13.67
CA LYS A 196 -13.22 1.27 -13.33
C LYS A 196 -12.00 0.58 -13.92
N GLY A 197 -11.69 0.80 -15.19
CA GLY A 197 -10.52 0.20 -15.83
C GLY A 197 -9.21 0.61 -15.14
N GLN A 198 -9.08 1.89 -14.79
CA GLN A 198 -7.90 2.40 -14.06
C GLN A 198 -7.78 1.80 -12.65
N VAL A 199 -8.86 1.81 -11.86
CA VAL A 199 -8.82 1.24 -10.51
C VAL A 199 -8.56 -0.27 -10.55
N GLN A 200 -9.15 -0.99 -11.50
CA GLN A 200 -8.86 -2.43 -11.67
C GLN A 200 -7.39 -2.70 -11.96
N HIS A 201 -6.75 -1.85 -12.76
CA HIS A 201 -5.33 -1.95 -13.02
C HIS A 201 -4.52 -1.76 -11.73
N PHE A 202 -4.75 -0.70 -10.96
CA PHE A 202 -4.05 -0.46 -9.70
C PHE A 202 -4.30 -1.56 -8.65
N MET A 203 -5.53 -2.07 -8.53
CA MET A 203 -5.84 -3.17 -7.63
C MET A 203 -5.11 -4.47 -8.04
N TYR A 204 -4.93 -4.69 -9.34
CA TYR A 204 -4.14 -5.81 -9.86
C TYR A 204 -2.65 -5.64 -9.54
N GLU A 205 -2.08 -4.45 -9.69
CA GLU A 205 -0.69 -4.17 -9.31
C GLU A 205 -0.44 -4.42 -7.83
N ALA A 206 -1.32 -3.93 -6.95
CA ALA A 206 -1.21 -4.14 -5.52
C ALA A 206 -1.22 -5.63 -5.16
N LEU A 207 -2.16 -6.40 -5.73
CA LEU A 207 -2.25 -7.84 -5.49
C LEU A 207 -1.10 -8.63 -6.10
N ALA A 208 -0.59 -8.23 -7.27
CA ALA A 208 0.55 -8.89 -7.90
C ALA A 208 1.81 -8.77 -7.04
N TYR A 209 2.05 -7.60 -6.43
CA TYR A 209 3.14 -7.40 -5.49
C TYR A 209 2.99 -8.27 -4.23
N GLU A 210 1.81 -8.32 -3.62
CA GLU A 210 1.62 -9.17 -2.43
C GLU A 210 1.71 -10.68 -2.74
N ASP A 211 1.22 -11.13 -3.90
CA ASP A 211 1.38 -12.53 -4.36
C ASP A 211 2.86 -12.89 -4.60
N PHE A 212 3.67 -11.94 -5.10
CA PHE A 212 5.11 -12.15 -5.20
C PHE A 212 5.74 -12.41 -3.82
N LEU A 213 5.38 -11.61 -2.82
CA LEU A 213 5.92 -11.73 -1.46
C LEU A 213 5.48 -13.03 -0.79
N ASP A 214 4.24 -13.46 -0.97
CA ASP A 214 3.74 -14.76 -0.49
C ASP A 214 4.60 -15.91 -1.03
N ARG A 215 4.87 -15.89 -2.35
CA ARG A 215 5.73 -16.90 -3.00
C ARG A 215 7.16 -16.90 -2.47
N GLN A 216 7.73 -15.74 -2.17
CA GLN A 216 9.07 -15.67 -1.57
C GLN A 216 9.08 -16.19 -0.12
N GLY A 217 8.00 -16.00 0.63
CA GLY A 217 7.85 -16.50 2.00
C GLY A 217 7.71 -18.03 2.08
N GLN A 218 7.02 -18.65 1.12
CA GLN A 218 6.78 -20.10 1.09
C GLN A 218 8.00 -20.95 0.68
N GLY A 219 9.08 -20.32 0.22
CA GLY A 219 10.33 -20.98 -0.20
C GLY A 219 11.41 -21.04 0.89
N LYS A 220 11.12 -20.58 2.11
CA LYS A 220 11.98 -20.67 3.30
C LYS A 220 11.53 -21.82 4.19
#